data_AF-D9VJL5-F1
#
_entry.id   AF-D9VJL5-F1
#
_cell.length_a   1.000
_cell.length_b   1.000
_cell.length_c   1.000
_cell.angle_alpha   90.00
_cell.angle_beta   90.00
_cell.angle_gamma   90.00
#
_symmetry.space_group_name_H-M   'P 1'
#
loop_
_entity.id
_entity.type
_entity.pdbx_description
1 polymer ?
#
loop_
_entity_poly.entity_id
_entity_poly.type
_entity_poly.pdbx_seq_one_letter_code
_entity_poly.pdbx_strand_id
1 'polypeptide(L)'
;MGVGPPCFPPRREPDSGGPRASRAAPGGSRPIPVACRRRTVSIPAAPSVRYEPPRRPRPPLRGDPVLEGFGEALADREYYLPLTRVADPGPRFAPAEVPPGLHGRDQGIWTAWGVPRTGLTGQGWKIHVSARLDRAQHVLDTVAGICFSEGVPFKHLSARLFFLFLHHKHAGRAQSGKFCAVYPPDTPTARRLLERLRDALDGEEGPYVLTDRRFRDSRTVHYRYGSFGARSRLRADGTREALVRDGSGREVADLRLPAFHLPAGITDPFAEEEERPHAGPILIRDYEVTGAVRLGNAGGAYLARDRRTGRTVFVKEARAHNGLVFDGTDAQARLRHEYRVLRALHAAAPGVGPEPLEHFTEWEHDFLVTEYVAGQPLVAWLSRSSPLARADRTAGSVAAYYEECRRLLAGLDGALERLHRAGYRFGDLSLGNVLVTPTGGVRLVDFEAASALSGPPSPMGTPGFTPPPGLVRGDPDPLLRDRYGTAAVALAFLAPFNETAEHAPANLELLRRDLADAAPPPDLWRRATAFHLPQEPARDRALDAPGRPPSPAEVDADPRGLPHPAGRGGRGGAAGDRRRRTAGLGIPAPA
;
A
#
# COMPACT_ATOMS: atom_id res chain seq x y z
N MET A 1 -8.71 -34.81 -33.84
CA MET A 1 -9.66 -35.72 -34.52
C MET A 1 -9.94 -36.90 -33.59
N GLY A 2 -11.17 -37.44 -33.56
CA GLY A 2 -11.60 -38.50 -32.61
C GLY A 2 -11.84 -37.95 -31.19
N VAL A 3 -13.03 -37.51 -30.74
CA VAL A 3 -14.42 -38.01 -30.84
C VAL A 3 -14.68 -39.26 -29.98
N GLY A 4 -15.69 -39.19 -29.10
CA GLY A 4 -16.34 -40.36 -28.48
C GLY A 4 -16.65 -40.26 -26.98
N PRO A 5 -17.86 -39.81 -26.57
CA PRO A 5 -18.33 -39.79 -25.18
C PRO A 5 -19.40 -40.90 -24.90
N PRO A 6 -20.52 -40.68 -24.20
CA PRO A 6 -20.80 -41.19 -22.85
C PRO A 6 -22.04 -42.12 -22.77
N CYS A 7 -22.52 -42.47 -21.55
CA CYS A 7 -23.96 -42.37 -21.18
C CYS A 7 -24.32 -42.79 -19.72
N PHE A 8 -25.42 -42.21 -19.22
CA PHE A 8 -26.17 -42.41 -17.96
C PHE A 8 -27.48 -43.22 -18.22
N PRO A 9 -28.45 -43.37 -17.27
CA PRO A 9 -28.40 -43.60 -15.81
C PRO A 9 -29.00 -45.01 -15.49
N PRO A 10 -30.24 -45.30 -14.97
CA PRO A 10 -31.31 -44.53 -14.30
C PRO A 10 -31.37 -44.75 -12.74
N ARG A 11 -32.51 -44.48 -12.10
CA ARG A 11 -32.84 -44.68 -10.67
C ARG A 11 -34.02 -45.67 -10.50
N ARG A 12 -34.24 -46.21 -9.28
CA ARG A 12 -35.57 -46.29 -8.61
C ARG A 12 -35.45 -46.67 -7.11
N GLU A 13 -36.07 -45.84 -6.25
CA GLU A 13 -36.62 -46.19 -4.92
C GLU A 13 -38.11 -46.57 -5.11
N PRO A 14 -38.93 -46.86 -4.07
CA PRO A 14 -38.69 -47.04 -2.62
C PRO A 14 -39.21 -48.40 -2.07
N ASP A 15 -39.11 -48.68 -0.76
CA ASP A 15 -40.28 -48.64 0.16
C ASP A 15 -40.09 -49.22 1.58
N SER A 16 -40.70 -48.53 2.55
CA SER A 16 -41.36 -49.05 3.78
C SER A 16 -40.59 -49.82 4.89
N GLY A 17 -40.98 -49.57 6.15
CA GLY A 17 -41.07 -50.61 7.19
C GLY A 17 -40.05 -50.63 8.34
N GLY A 18 -40.27 -49.82 9.38
CA GLY A 18 -39.96 -50.25 10.75
C GLY A 18 -41.10 -51.15 11.30
N PRO A 19 -40.91 -51.93 12.39
CA PRO A 19 -40.63 -51.30 13.69
C PRO A 19 -39.76 -52.09 14.72
N ARG A 20 -39.21 -51.33 15.67
CA ARG A 20 -39.03 -51.62 17.13
C ARG A 20 -38.78 -53.08 17.59
N ALA A 21 -37.64 -53.36 18.24
CA ALA A 21 -37.46 -53.18 19.71
C ALA A 21 -36.31 -54.02 20.34
N SER A 22 -35.28 -53.38 20.92
CA SER A 22 -34.71 -53.79 22.23
C SER A 22 -33.70 -52.75 22.77
N ARG A 23 -34.08 -52.03 23.83
CA ARG A 23 -33.16 -51.38 24.80
C ARG A 23 -32.80 -52.44 25.88
N ALA A 24 -31.70 -52.37 26.64
CA ALA A 24 -30.45 -51.59 26.52
C ALA A 24 -29.40 -52.08 27.55
N ALA A 25 -28.10 -51.90 27.21
CA ALA A 25 -26.97 -51.59 28.11
C ALA A 25 -26.56 -52.61 29.22
N PRO A 26 -25.42 -52.41 29.95
CA PRO A 26 -24.29 -51.48 29.73
C PRO A 26 -22.89 -52.15 29.74
N GLY A 27 -21.85 -51.36 29.42
CA GLY A 27 -20.52 -51.49 30.06
C GLY A 27 -19.31 -51.69 29.14
N GLY A 28 -18.26 -50.87 29.33
CA GLY A 28 -16.89 -51.21 28.86
C GLY A 28 -16.21 -50.29 27.84
N SER A 29 -16.25 -48.97 28.00
CA SER A 29 -15.42 -48.06 27.17
C SER A 29 -13.93 -48.17 27.51
N ARG A 30 -13.13 -48.79 26.63
CA ARG A 30 -11.66 -48.67 26.61
C ARG A 30 -11.25 -47.42 25.81
N PRO A 31 -10.19 -46.69 26.22
CA PRO A 31 -9.80 -45.43 25.57
C PRO A 31 -9.13 -45.67 24.21
N ILE A 32 -9.50 -44.86 23.22
CA ILE A 32 -8.80 -44.76 21.93
C ILE A 32 -7.72 -43.66 22.07
N PRO A 33 -6.45 -43.93 21.69
CA PRO A 33 -5.38 -42.95 21.86
C PRO A 33 -5.52 -41.76 20.89
N VAL A 34 -5.72 -40.56 21.46
CA VAL A 34 -5.78 -39.30 20.68
C VAL A 34 -4.37 -38.86 20.29
N ALA A 35 -3.84 -39.47 19.24
CA ALA A 35 -2.57 -39.09 18.62
C ALA A 35 -2.80 -38.14 17.43
N CYS A 36 -3.36 -36.95 17.69
CA CYS A 36 -3.47 -35.91 16.67
C CYS A 36 -3.12 -34.53 17.23
N ARG A 37 -1.87 -34.38 17.71
CA ARG A 37 -1.30 -33.07 18.03
C ARG A 37 -1.20 -32.24 16.75
N ARG A 38 -2.18 -31.36 16.53
CA ARG A 38 -2.06 -30.27 15.54
C ARG A 38 -0.80 -29.48 15.90
N ARG A 39 0.22 -29.53 15.04
CA ARG A 39 1.30 -28.54 15.08
C ARG A 39 0.70 -27.24 14.57
N THR A 40 0.40 -26.32 15.48
CA THR A 40 0.23 -24.90 15.14
C THR A 40 1.56 -24.41 14.60
N VAL A 41 1.68 -24.36 13.27
CA VAL A 41 2.79 -23.68 12.60
C VAL A 41 2.41 -22.21 12.53
N SER A 42 2.71 -21.48 13.62
CA SER A 42 2.67 -20.01 13.58
C SER A 42 3.73 -19.56 12.59
N ILE A 43 3.33 -18.93 11.48
CA ILE A 43 4.26 -18.08 10.74
C ILE A 43 4.57 -16.90 11.68
N PRO A 44 5.83 -16.68 12.08
CA PRO A 44 6.15 -15.57 12.96
C PRO A 44 5.81 -14.26 12.25
N ALA A 45 5.05 -13.39 12.93
CA ALA A 45 5.07 -11.97 12.62
C ALA A 45 6.54 -11.53 12.55
N ALA A 46 6.91 -10.87 11.44
CA ALA A 46 8.29 -10.76 10.96
C ALA A 46 9.32 -10.62 12.11
N PRO A 47 10.23 -11.60 12.31
CA PRO A 47 10.99 -11.70 13.53
C PRO A 47 11.84 -10.45 13.76
N SER A 48 11.90 -10.03 15.02
CA SER A 48 12.78 -8.96 15.48
C SER A 48 14.24 -9.38 15.29
N VAL A 49 14.80 -9.09 14.11
CA VAL A 49 16.23 -9.10 13.85
C VAL A 49 16.89 -8.28 14.96
N ARG A 50 17.89 -8.85 15.65
CA ARG A 50 18.71 -8.08 16.58
C ARG A 50 19.38 -6.96 15.80
N TYR A 51 18.85 -5.75 15.97
CA TYR A 51 19.48 -4.55 15.48
C TYR A 51 20.69 -4.28 16.38
N GLU A 52 21.85 -4.86 16.02
CA GLU A 52 23.10 -4.32 16.54
C GLU A 52 23.13 -2.83 16.17
N PRO A 53 23.19 -1.92 17.16
CA PRO A 53 23.18 -0.50 16.84
C PRO A 53 24.43 -0.21 16.01
N PRO A 54 24.31 0.36 14.80
CA PRO A 54 25.47 0.80 14.05
C PRO A 54 26.27 1.76 14.93
N ARG A 55 27.61 1.67 14.89
CA ARG A 55 28.53 2.46 15.74
C ARG A 55 28.37 3.99 15.61
N ARG A 56 27.50 4.45 14.70
CA ARG A 56 26.81 5.74 14.76
C ARG A 56 25.32 5.50 14.47
N PRO A 57 24.38 6.04 15.27
CA PRO A 57 22.96 5.92 14.98
C PRO A 57 22.65 6.61 13.64
N ARG A 58 22.15 5.84 12.66
CA ARG A 58 21.38 6.45 11.57
C ARG A 58 20.09 7.00 12.18
N PRO A 59 19.63 8.21 11.79
CA PRO A 59 18.33 8.69 12.23
C PRO A 59 17.25 7.67 11.85
N PRO A 60 16.19 7.50 12.66
CA PRO A 60 15.09 6.63 12.29
C PRO A 60 14.54 7.06 10.93
N LEU A 61 14.40 6.11 10.01
CA LEU A 61 13.68 6.34 8.76
C LEU A 61 12.30 6.91 9.10
N ARG A 62 11.85 7.90 8.33
CA ARG A 62 10.54 8.53 8.49
C ARG A 62 9.44 7.45 8.58
N GLY A 63 8.31 7.80 9.21
CA GLY A 63 7.06 7.12 8.86
C GLY A 63 6.89 7.18 7.35
N ASP A 64 6.39 6.10 6.75
CA ASP A 64 6.49 5.84 5.30
C ASP A 64 6.08 7.09 4.48
N PRO A 65 7.05 7.83 3.89
CA PRO A 65 6.81 9.21 3.46
C PRO A 65 5.84 9.30 2.27
N VAL A 66 5.60 8.16 1.62
CA VAL A 66 4.58 7.98 0.58
C VAL A 66 3.19 8.35 1.09
N LEU A 67 2.84 8.08 2.36
CA LEU A 67 1.48 8.31 2.88
C LEU A 67 1.24 9.71 3.43
N GLU A 68 2.26 10.40 3.94
CA GLU A 68 2.08 11.78 4.41
C GLU A 68 1.70 12.67 3.22
N GLY A 69 2.45 12.58 2.11
CA GLY A 69 2.10 13.28 0.86
C GLY A 69 0.82 12.74 0.18
N PHE A 70 0.64 11.42 0.11
CA PHE A 70 -0.56 10.83 -0.54
C PHE A 70 -1.85 11.12 0.24
N GLY A 71 -1.81 11.19 1.57
CA GLY A 71 -2.95 11.60 2.39
C GLY A 71 -3.33 13.06 2.19
N GLU A 72 -2.34 13.93 1.95
CA GLU A 72 -2.55 15.35 1.67
C GLU A 72 -3.09 15.61 0.26
N ALA A 73 -2.71 14.79 -0.73
CA ALA A 73 -3.22 14.83 -2.10
C ALA A 73 -4.58 14.12 -2.31
N LEU A 74 -5.14 13.48 -1.28
CA LEU A 74 -6.47 12.85 -1.32
C LEU A 74 -7.59 13.77 -0.84
N ALA A 75 -7.27 14.81 -0.08
CA ALA A 75 -8.27 15.71 0.49
C ALA A 75 -8.85 16.69 -0.54
N ASP A 76 -8.02 17.13 -1.48
CA ASP A 76 -8.35 18.06 -2.55
C ASP A 76 -7.47 17.74 -3.79
N ARG A 77 -7.93 18.14 -4.99
CA ARG A 77 -7.26 17.80 -6.27
C ARG A 77 -6.19 18.80 -6.69
N GLU A 78 -6.22 20.01 -6.14
CA GLU A 78 -5.33 21.13 -6.49
C GLU A 78 -4.42 21.53 -5.32
N TYR A 79 -4.85 21.26 -4.08
CA TYR A 79 -4.15 21.67 -2.86
C TYR A 79 -3.79 20.49 -1.94
N TYR A 80 -2.56 20.51 -1.41
CA TYR A 80 -2.19 19.66 -0.27
C TYR A 80 -2.96 20.10 0.97
N LEU A 81 -4.01 19.38 1.34
CA LEU A 81 -4.82 19.62 2.52
C LEU A 81 -4.80 18.39 3.43
N PRO A 82 -4.79 18.55 4.78
CA PRO A 82 -4.87 17.39 5.68
C PRO A 82 -6.09 16.52 5.34
N LEU A 83 -5.93 15.19 5.34
CA LEU A 83 -6.98 14.21 4.97
C LEU A 83 -8.36 14.46 5.66
N THR A 84 -8.35 15.10 6.83
CA THR A 84 -9.54 15.52 7.59
C THR A 84 -10.34 16.66 6.94
N ARG A 85 -9.85 17.26 5.86
CA ARG A 85 -10.48 18.33 5.08
C ARG A 85 -11.22 17.81 3.84
N VAL A 86 -11.13 16.53 3.53
CA VAL A 86 -11.84 15.91 2.40
C VAL A 86 -13.35 16.22 2.49
N ALA A 87 -13.91 16.70 1.38
CA ALA A 87 -15.30 17.17 1.34
C ALA A 87 -16.31 16.03 1.61
N ASP A 88 -16.06 14.86 1.03
CA ASP A 88 -16.85 13.64 1.27
C ASP A 88 -15.93 12.45 1.59
N PRO A 89 -15.80 12.03 2.87
CA PRO A 89 -15.08 10.83 3.26
C PRO A 89 -15.94 9.54 3.12
N GLY A 90 -17.09 9.63 2.47
CA GLY A 90 -18.07 8.56 2.34
C GLY A 90 -18.84 8.27 3.64
N PRO A 91 -19.50 7.10 3.73
CA PRO A 91 -20.29 6.70 4.89
C PRO A 91 -19.54 6.87 6.21
N ARG A 92 -20.18 7.56 7.16
CA ARG A 92 -19.68 7.74 8.52
C ARG A 92 -19.96 6.50 9.35
N PHE A 93 -19.01 6.13 10.20
CA PHE A 93 -19.23 5.15 11.25
C PHE A 93 -19.63 5.90 12.53
N ALA A 94 -20.69 5.44 13.20
CA ALA A 94 -21.13 5.95 14.49
C ALA A 94 -21.88 4.83 15.24
N PRO A 95 -21.77 4.72 16.57
CA PRO A 95 -22.56 3.75 17.34
C PRO A 95 -24.06 3.94 17.11
N ALA A 96 -24.78 2.86 16.83
CA ALA A 96 -26.23 2.87 16.60
C ALA A 96 -27.02 3.30 17.83
N GLU A 97 -26.54 2.93 19.03
CA GLU A 97 -27.12 3.32 20.31
C GLU A 97 -26.10 4.12 21.13
N VAL A 98 -26.46 5.35 21.50
CA VAL A 98 -25.62 6.25 22.32
C VAL A 98 -26.39 6.65 23.58
N PRO A 99 -25.85 6.44 24.79
CA PRO A 99 -26.49 6.86 26.03
C PRO A 99 -26.80 8.37 26.07
N PRO A 100 -27.95 8.80 26.63
CA PRO A 100 -28.30 10.22 26.74
C PRO A 100 -27.21 11.06 27.41
N GLY A 101 -26.90 12.22 26.83
CA GLY A 101 -25.86 13.14 27.31
C GLY A 101 -24.42 12.76 26.95
N LEU A 102 -24.20 11.61 26.29
CA LEU A 102 -22.89 11.25 25.75
C LEU A 102 -22.76 11.73 24.30
N HIS A 103 -21.64 12.37 23.98
CA HIS A 103 -21.36 12.90 22.64
C HIS A 103 -19.97 12.47 22.16
N GLY A 104 -19.90 12.05 20.91
CA GLY A 104 -18.63 11.81 20.21
C GLY A 104 -17.92 13.12 19.92
N ARG A 105 -16.58 13.11 19.94
CA ARG A 105 -15.74 14.25 19.57
C ARG A 105 -14.81 13.87 18.44
N ASP A 106 -14.79 14.68 17.40
CA ASP A 106 -13.87 14.48 16.28
C ASP A 106 -12.42 14.81 16.69
N GLN A 107 -11.52 13.86 16.40
CA GLN A 107 -10.09 13.93 16.64
C GLN A 107 -9.35 13.57 15.35
N GLY A 108 -9.48 14.46 14.36
CA GLY A 108 -8.99 14.25 13.01
C GLY A 108 -9.80 13.19 12.27
N ILE A 109 -9.16 12.08 11.90
CA ILE A 109 -9.83 10.93 11.23
C ILE A 109 -10.51 9.95 12.21
N TRP A 110 -10.45 10.24 13.51
CA TRP A 110 -11.03 9.41 14.58
C TRP A 110 -12.20 10.13 15.26
N THR A 111 -13.21 9.39 15.67
CA THR A 111 -14.25 9.89 16.59
C THR A 111 -14.02 9.24 17.95
N ALA A 112 -13.87 10.07 18.98
CA ALA A 112 -13.54 9.67 20.34
C ALA A 112 -14.75 9.81 21.27
N TRP A 113 -14.97 8.81 22.11
CA TRP A 113 -16.11 8.69 23.02
C TRP A 113 -15.65 8.62 24.48
N GLY A 114 -16.45 9.22 25.35
CA GLY A 114 -16.12 9.36 26.76
C GLY A 114 -15.17 10.52 27.08
N VAL A 115 -15.08 10.85 28.36
CA VAL A 115 -14.15 11.86 28.89
C VAL A 115 -12.96 11.11 29.51
N PRO A 116 -11.70 11.51 29.23
CA PRO A 116 -10.58 11.04 30.01
C PRO A 116 -10.80 11.43 31.48
N ARG A 117 -11.06 10.44 32.35
CA ARG A 117 -11.25 10.71 33.79
C ARG A 117 -9.99 11.40 34.32
N THR A 118 -10.18 12.44 35.13
CA THR A 118 -9.07 13.10 35.84
C THR A 118 -8.30 12.05 36.64
N GLY A 119 -7.00 11.94 36.41
CA GLY A 119 -6.14 10.90 36.99
C GLY A 119 -5.93 9.64 36.15
N LEU A 120 -6.49 9.52 34.94
CA LEU A 120 -6.10 8.46 34.00
C LEU A 120 -4.58 8.46 33.78
N THR A 121 -3.97 7.26 33.81
CA THR A 121 -2.55 7.10 33.56
C THR A 121 -2.20 7.54 32.13
N GLY A 122 -1.12 8.30 31.97
CA GLY A 122 -0.65 8.75 30.64
C GLY A 122 -0.14 7.63 29.72
N GLN A 123 -0.21 6.38 30.18
CA GLN A 123 0.22 5.14 29.54
C GLN A 123 -0.55 3.96 30.16
N GLY A 124 -0.59 2.83 29.47
CA GLY A 124 -1.19 1.61 30.01
C GLY A 124 -1.45 0.58 28.92
N TRP A 125 -2.21 -0.45 29.27
CA TRP A 125 -2.75 -1.41 28.31
C TRP A 125 -3.84 -0.75 27.46
N LYS A 126 -3.74 -0.91 26.15
CA LYS A 126 -4.76 -0.52 25.17
C LYS A 126 -5.27 -1.77 24.49
N ILE A 127 -6.56 -1.79 24.18
CA ILE A 127 -7.18 -2.82 23.36
C ILE A 127 -7.42 -2.22 21.98
N HIS A 128 -6.93 -2.86 20.92
CA HIS A 128 -7.26 -2.51 19.55
C HIS A 128 -8.16 -3.60 18.98
N VAL A 129 -9.25 -3.18 18.34
CA VAL A 129 -10.18 -4.09 17.67
C VAL A 129 -10.05 -3.86 16.17
N SER A 130 -9.78 -4.93 15.44
CA SER A 130 -9.80 -4.96 13.98
C SER A 130 -11.16 -5.44 13.48
N ALA A 131 -11.48 -5.13 12.22
CA ALA A 131 -12.72 -5.54 11.57
C ALA A 131 -12.48 -5.71 10.07
N ARG A 132 -13.29 -6.53 9.39
CA ARG A 132 -13.45 -6.43 7.94
C ARG A 132 -14.27 -5.19 7.58
N LEU A 133 -14.06 -4.62 6.39
CA LEU A 133 -14.74 -3.40 5.95
C LEU A 133 -16.27 -3.55 5.89
N ASP A 134 -16.77 -4.74 5.52
CA ASP A 134 -18.19 -5.10 5.47
C ASP A 134 -18.84 -5.26 6.85
N ARG A 135 -18.03 -5.52 7.90
CA ARG A 135 -18.48 -5.74 9.29
C ARG A 135 -18.18 -4.58 10.23
N ALA A 136 -17.44 -3.56 9.77
CA ALA A 136 -16.93 -2.47 10.60
C ALA A 136 -18.01 -1.78 11.45
N GLN A 137 -19.21 -1.53 10.91
CA GLN A 137 -20.30 -0.93 11.68
C GLN A 137 -20.78 -1.84 12.82
N HIS A 138 -21.03 -3.13 12.56
CA HIS A 138 -21.44 -4.10 13.57
C HIS A 138 -20.40 -4.30 14.68
N VAL A 139 -19.11 -4.34 14.30
CA VAL A 139 -18.01 -4.39 15.27
C VAL A 139 -17.96 -3.10 16.10
N LEU A 140 -18.19 -1.93 15.50
CA LEU A 140 -18.29 -0.66 16.24
C LEU A 140 -19.43 -0.68 17.24
N ASP A 141 -20.63 -1.10 16.85
CA ASP A 141 -21.80 -1.14 17.74
C ASP A 141 -21.55 -2.04 18.96
N THR A 142 -20.93 -3.20 18.73
CA THR A 142 -20.54 -4.13 19.80
C THR A 142 -19.48 -3.56 20.74
N VAL A 143 -18.40 -2.97 20.18
CA VAL A 143 -17.34 -2.31 20.98
C VAL A 143 -17.91 -1.13 21.77
N ALA A 144 -18.77 -0.32 21.15
CA ALA A 144 -19.37 0.86 21.74
C ALA A 144 -20.31 0.49 22.90
N GLY A 145 -21.24 -0.46 22.69
CA GLY A 145 -22.14 -0.94 23.75
C GLY A 145 -21.39 -1.46 24.97
N ILE A 146 -20.31 -2.24 24.77
CA ILE A 146 -19.45 -2.69 25.87
C ILE A 146 -18.77 -1.51 26.55
N CYS A 147 -18.09 -0.61 25.81
CA CYS A 147 -17.38 0.53 26.39
C CYS A 147 -18.31 1.52 27.11
N PHE A 148 -19.52 1.73 26.59
CA PHE A 148 -20.57 2.54 27.24
C PHE A 148 -21.06 1.89 28.54
N SER A 149 -21.31 0.58 28.55
CA SER A 149 -21.73 -0.14 29.76
C SER A 149 -20.67 -0.12 30.87
N GLU A 150 -19.39 0.00 30.52
CA GLU A 150 -18.26 0.04 31.45
C GLU A 150 -17.81 1.47 31.80
N GLY A 151 -18.32 2.50 31.11
CA GLY A 151 -17.86 3.88 31.25
C GLY A 151 -16.41 4.09 30.82
N VAL A 152 -15.91 3.31 29.87
CA VAL A 152 -14.50 3.29 29.43
C VAL A 152 -14.32 4.09 28.13
N PRO A 153 -13.37 5.04 28.06
CA PRO A 153 -13.11 5.80 26.84
C PRO A 153 -12.61 4.92 25.69
N PHE A 154 -13.06 5.19 24.48
CA PHE A 154 -12.57 4.56 23.26
C PHE A 154 -12.63 5.52 22.08
N LYS A 155 -12.05 5.13 20.96
CA LYS A 155 -12.22 5.82 19.68
C LYS A 155 -12.26 4.83 18.52
N HIS A 156 -12.84 5.25 17.41
CA HIS A 156 -12.89 4.49 16.15
C HIS A 156 -12.61 5.40 14.96
N LEU A 157 -12.38 4.82 13.79
CA LEU A 157 -12.28 5.59 12.54
C LEU A 157 -13.65 6.16 12.16
N SER A 158 -13.68 7.44 11.77
CA SER A 158 -14.93 8.18 11.60
C SER A 158 -15.69 7.88 10.31
N ALA A 159 -15.02 7.34 9.28
CA ALA A 159 -15.58 7.23 7.94
C ALA A 159 -14.93 6.14 7.08
N ARG A 160 -15.64 5.68 6.04
CA ARG A 160 -15.19 4.65 5.10
C ARG A 160 -13.86 4.99 4.43
N LEU A 161 -13.67 6.23 3.97
CA LEU A 161 -12.42 6.65 3.31
C LEU A 161 -11.23 6.56 4.27
N PHE A 162 -11.40 6.95 5.54
CA PHE A 162 -10.34 6.89 6.55
C PHE A 162 -9.98 5.44 6.92
N PHE A 163 -10.98 4.56 6.94
CA PHE A 163 -10.77 3.11 7.07
C PHE A 163 -9.90 2.59 5.92
N LEU A 164 -10.30 2.85 4.67
CA LEU A 164 -9.55 2.42 3.48
C LEU A 164 -8.12 2.96 3.48
N PHE A 165 -7.93 4.24 3.79
CA PHE A 165 -6.62 4.88 3.79
C PHE A 165 -5.64 4.21 4.77
N LEU A 166 -6.06 3.96 6.02
CA LEU A 166 -5.21 3.31 7.03
C LEU A 166 -4.97 1.82 6.79
N HIS A 167 -5.81 1.16 5.99
CA HIS A 167 -5.69 -0.25 5.63
C HIS A 167 -5.21 -0.45 4.18
N HIS A 168 -4.83 0.63 3.48
CA HIS A 168 -4.45 0.61 2.07
C HIS A 168 -3.24 -0.31 1.80
N LYS A 169 -3.05 -0.79 0.56
CA LYS A 169 -1.90 -1.66 0.22
C LYS A 169 -0.53 -1.02 0.53
N HIS A 170 -0.46 0.31 0.45
CA HIS A 170 0.70 1.14 0.79
C HIS A 170 0.66 1.75 2.22
N ALA A 171 -0.29 1.36 3.08
CA ALA A 171 -0.45 1.95 4.41
C ALA A 171 0.71 1.63 5.38
N GLY A 172 0.86 2.48 6.40
CA GLY A 172 1.93 2.34 7.39
C GLY A 172 1.65 1.15 8.31
N ARG A 173 2.53 0.12 8.26
CA ARG A 173 2.38 -1.13 9.03
C ARG A 173 2.12 -0.94 10.54
N ALA A 174 2.51 0.20 11.11
CA ALA A 174 2.31 0.53 12.52
C ALA A 174 0.86 0.91 12.93
N GLN A 175 0.03 1.34 11.97
CA GLN A 175 -1.38 1.70 12.22
C GLN A 175 -2.37 0.71 11.61
N SER A 176 -1.88 -0.19 10.76
CA SER A 176 -2.70 -1.16 10.05
C SER A 176 -3.45 -2.12 10.98
N GLY A 177 -4.67 -2.46 10.57
CA GLY A 177 -5.60 -3.32 11.30
C GLY A 177 -6.38 -2.64 12.42
N LYS A 178 -6.04 -1.41 12.80
CA LYS A 178 -6.67 -0.73 13.94
C LYS A 178 -7.92 0.02 13.49
N PHE A 179 -9.09 -0.54 13.76
CA PHE A 179 -10.36 0.14 13.55
C PHE A 179 -10.86 0.86 14.81
N CYS A 180 -10.90 0.16 15.95
CA CYS A 180 -11.18 0.77 17.26
C CYS A 180 -9.96 0.69 18.19
N ALA A 181 -9.89 1.64 19.14
CA ALA A 181 -8.91 1.66 20.22
C ALA A 181 -9.60 2.02 21.54
N VAL A 182 -9.57 1.12 22.52
CA VAL A 182 -10.15 1.26 23.86
C VAL A 182 -9.06 1.61 24.86
N TYR A 183 -9.38 2.45 25.84
CA TYR A 183 -8.45 2.98 26.86
C TYR A 183 -8.90 2.60 28.28
N PRO A 184 -8.70 1.34 28.70
CA PRO A 184 -8.92 0.92 30.08
C PRO A 184 -8.12 1.80 31.08
N PRO A 185 -8.67 2.10 32.26
CA PRO A 185 -7.96 2.87 33.30
C PRO A 185 -6.85 2.05 34.00
N ASP A 186 -7.00 0.73 34.05
CA ASP A 186 -6.14 -0.18 34.80
C ASP A 186 -6.12 -1.60 34.19
N THR A 187 -5.19 -2.44 34.69
CA THR A 187 -5.01 -3.82 34.23
C THR A 187 -6.22 -4.73 34.51
N PRO A 188 -6.89 -4.71 35.67
CA PRO A 188 -8.10 -5.50 35.90
C PRO A 188 -9.25 -5.17 34.93
N THR A 189 -9.48 -3.89 34.66
CA THR A 189 -10.50 -3.44 33.70
C THR A 189 -10.11 -3.84 32.28
N ALA A 190 -8.82 -3.75 31.92
CA ALA A 190 -8.32 -4.24 30.63
C ALA A 190 -8.57 -5.76 30.46
N ARG A 191 -8.33 -6.60 31.48
CA ARG A 191 -8.65 -8.04 31.42
C ARG A 191 -10.13 -8.28 31.13
N ARG A 192 -11.02 -7.67 31.93
CA ARG A 192 -12.48 -7.83 31.80
C ARG A 192 -12.98 -7.41 30.42
N LEU A 193 -12.45 -6.30 29.89
CA LEU A 193 -12.79 -5.83 28.54
C LEU A 193 -12.27 -6.77 27.45
N LEU A 194 -11.04 -7.29 27.58
CA LEU A 194 -10.49 -8.27 26.63
C LEU A 194 -11.34 -9.53 26.56
N GLU A 195 -11.77 -10.05 27.71
CA GLU A 195 -12.67 -11.21 27.82
C GLU A 195 -14.04 -10.89 27.20
N ARG A 196 -14.73 -9.83 27.66
CA ARG A 196 -16.04 -9.42 27.10
C ARG A 196 -16.01 -9.15 25.60
N LEU A 197 -14.95 -8.51 25.08
CA LEU A 197 -14.81 -8.22 23.66
C LEU A 197 -14.51 -9.50 22.85
N ARG A 198 -13.72 -10.43 23.37
CA ARG A 198 -13.43 -11.72 22.71
C ARG A 198 -14.68 -12.60 22.61
N ASP A 199 -15.54 -12.57 23.62
CA ASP A 199 -16.76 -13.37 23.64
C ASP A 199 -17.84 -12.72 22.74
N ALA A 200 -18.00 -11.40 22.79
CA ALA A 200 -19.00 -10.68 22.00
C ALA A 200 -18.65 -10.55 20.50
N LEU A 201 -17.37 -10.72 20.13
CA LEU A 201 -16.88 -10.71 18.75
C LEU A 201 -16.43 -12.11 18.28
N ASP A 202 -16.94 -13.18 18.90
CA ASP A 202 -16.70 -14.54 18.43
C ASP A 202 -17.29 -14.73 17.02
N GLY A 203 -16.52 -15.38 16.14
CA GLY A 203 -16.89 -15.54 14.72
C GLY A 203 -16.67 -14.30 13.83
N GLU A 204 -16.41 -13.11 14.39
CA GLU A 204 -15.99 -11.94 13.60
C GLU A 204 -14.51 -12.03 13.19
N GLU A 205 -14.17 -11.35 12.09
CA GLU A 205 -12.83 -11.38 11.51
C GLU A 205 -12.31 -9.96 11.22
N GLY A 206 -10.99 -9.84 11.10
CA GLY A 206 -10.35 -8.59 10.74
C GLY A 206 -8.86 -8.79 10.48
N PRO A 207 -8.16 -7.74 10.00
CA PRO A 207 -6.71 -7.77 9.85
C PRO A 207 -5.99 -8.10 11.18
N TYR A 208 -4.89 -8.83 11.09
CA TYR A 208 -3.95 -8.96 12.22
C TYR A 208 -3.25 -7.62 12.50
N VAL A 209 -3.26 -7.18 13.76
CA VAL A 209 -2.61 -5.92 14.17
C VAL A 209 -1.14 -6.17 14.51
N LEU A 210 -0.24 -5.87 13.57
CA LEU A 210 1.19 -6.20 13.65
C LEU A 210 1.93 -5.66 14.90
N THR A 211 1.47 -4.55 15.48
CA THR A 211 2.14 -3.91 16.64
C THR A 211 1.65 -4.41 18.01
N ASP A 212 0.73 -5.37 18.00
CA ASP A 212 -0.06 -5.79 19.14
C ASP A 212 -0.03 -7.32 19.27
N ARG A 213 -0.35 -7.82 20.46
CA ARG A 213 -0.52 -9.25 20.72
C ARG A 213 -2.01 -9.58 20.60
N ARG A 214 -2.34 -10.64 19.87
CA ARG A 214 -3.69 -11.18 19.80
C ARG A 214 -4.14 -11.67 21.18
N PHE A 215 -5.39 -11.39 21.57
CA PHE A 215 -5.94 -11.95 22.81
C PHE A 215 -6.50 -13.35 22.56
N ARG A 216 -5.75 -14.36 23.04
CA ARG A 216 -6.05 -15.79 22.84
C ARG A 216 -6.29 -16.13 21.37
N ASP A 217 -7.45 -16.68 21.05
CA ASP A 217 -7.88 -17.15 19.74
C ASP A 217 -8.72 -16.13 18.96
N SER A 218 -8.98 -14.93 19.52
CA SER A 218 -9.78 -13.89 18.85
C SER A 218 -9.14 -13.42 17.54
N ARG A 219 -9.91 -13.34 16.46
CA ARG A 219 -9.43 -12.78 15.18
C ARG A 219 -9.44 -11.25 15.13
N THR A 220 -10.15 -10.60 16.06
CA THR A 220 -10.39 -9.14 16.05
C THR A 220 -9.75 -8.41 17.23
N VAL A 221 -9.67 -9.04 18.42
CA VAL A 221 -9.23 -8.40 19.66
C VAL A 221 -7.72 -8.56 19.87
N HIS A 222 -7.02 -7.42 19.92
CA HIS A 222 -5.58 -7.32 20.08
C HIS A 222 -5.25 -6.31 21.20
N TYR A 223 -4.06 -6.38 21.80
CA TYR A 223 -3.63 -5.43 22.83
C TYR A 223 -2.14 -5.10 22.79
N ARG A 224 -1.79 -3.94 23.34
CA ARG A 224 -0.41 -3.52 23.60
C ARG A 224 -0.31 -2.57 24.78
N TYR A 225 0.86 -2.55 25.42
CA TYR A 225 1.22 -1.50 26.36
C TYR A 225 1.72 -0.27 25.59
N GLY A 226 1.30 0.95 25.96
CA GLY A 226 1.76 2.15 25.23
C GLY A 226 1.25 3.48 25.76
N SER A 227 1.76 4.57 25.18
CA SER A 227 1.44 5.94 25.59
C SER A 227 0.02 6.32 25.23
N PHE A 228 -0.73 6.92 26.15
CA PHE A 228 -2.11 7.38 25.90
C PHE A 228 -2.14 8.74 25.15
N GLY A 229 -0.97 9.30 24.83
CA GLY A 229 -0.82 10.56 24.07
C GLY A 229 -0.44 11.76 24.94
N ALA A 230 -0.40 11.59 26.27
CA ALA A 230 -0.09 12.66 27.22
C ALA A 230 1.41 13.00 27.33
N ARG A 231 2.32 12.10 26.91
CA ARG A 231 3.78 12.29 27.01
C ARG A 231 4.43 12.20 25.63
N SER A 232 5.10 13.27 25.22
CA SER A 232 5.90 13.29 23.98
C SER A 232 7.15 14.16 24.11
N ARG A 233 8.23 13.77 23.44
CA ARG A 233 9.45 14.56 23.25
C ARG A 233 9.48 15.15 21.84
N LEU A 234 9.82 16.43 21.71
CA LEU A 234 10.13 17.02 20.40
C LEU A 234 11.56 16.60 20.01
N ARG A 235 11.72 16.05 18.81
CA ARG A 235 13.03 15.72 18.23
C ARG A 235 13.58 16.90 17.42
N ALA A 236 14.88 16.87 17.14
CA ALA A 236 15.59 17.93 16.40
C ALA A 236 15.09 18.12 14.96
N ASP A 237 14.40 17.13 14.38
CA ASP A 237 13.75 17.18 13.07
C ASP A 237 12.31 17.74 13.11
N GLY A 238 11.86 18.23 14.28
CA GLY A 238 10.49 18.74 14.49
C GLY A 238 9.45 17.65 14.75
N THR A 239 9.79 16.36 14.66
CA THR A 239 8.85 15.26 14.91
C THR A 239 8.61 15.04 16.41
N ARG A 240 7.42 14.52 16.77
CA ARG A 240 7.08 14.17 18.16
C ARG A 240 7.22 12.68 18.41
N GLU A 241 8.11 12.31 19.32
CA GLU A 241 8.27 10.95 19.84
C GLU A 241 7.34 10.74 21.04
N ALA A 242 6.43 9.78 20.95
CA ALA A 242 5.61 9.39 22.10
C ALA A 242 6.46 8.65 23.16
N LEU A 243 6.22 8.94 24.44
CA LEU A 243 6.97 8.36 25.55
C LEU A 243 6.08 7.52 26.49
N VAL A 244 6.69 6.52 27.10
CA VAL A 244 6.17 5.72 28.21
C VAL A 244 7.24 5.58 29.30
N ARG A 245 6.84 5.28 30.52
CA ARG A 245 7.73 4.84 31.59
C ARG A 245 7.93 3.33 31.54
N ASP A 246 9.18 2.91 31.67
CA ASP A 246 9.53 1.51 31.89
C ASP A 246 9.27 1.10 33.36
N GLY A 247 9.51 -0.16 33.70
CA GLY A 247 9.30 -0.69 35.06
C GLY A 247 10.19 -0.05 36.14
N SER A 248 11.24 0.69 35.75
CA SER A 248 12.04 1.51 36.69
C SER A 248 11.51 2.94 36.85
N GLY A 249 10.44 3.30 36.13
CA GLY A 249 9.86 4.65 36.11
C GLY A 249 10.54 5.62 35.14
N ARG A 250 11.59 5.17 34.42
CA ARG A 250 12.36 5.99 33.47
C ARG A 250 11.62 6.13 32.14
N GLU A 251 11.68 7.33 31.55
CA GLU A 251 11.00 7.61 30.27
C GLU A 251 11.78 7.06 29.07
N VAL A 252 11.10 6.20 28.29
CA VAL A 252 11.57 5.55 27.06
C VAL A 252 10.58 5.78 25.93
N ALA A 253 11.00 5.54 24.68
CA ALA A 253 10.13 5.68 23.52
C ALA A 253 9.01 4.62 23.49
N ASP A 254 7.79 5.04 23.14
CA ASP A 254 6.68 4.16 22.73
C ASP A 254 7.01 3.59 21.34
N LEU A 255 7.73 2.47 21.29
CA LEU A 255 8.11 1.82 20.06
C LEU A 255 6.88 1.31 19.31
N ARG A 256 6.76 1.71 18.04
CA ARG A 256 5.68 1.30 17.12
C ARG A 256 6.24 0.53 15.92
N LEU A 257 7.07 -0.46 16.24
CA LEU A 257 7.58 -1.42 15.27
C LEU A 257 6.47 -2.41 14.90
N PRO A 258 6.50 -3.07 13.72
CA PRO A 258 5.51 -4.06 13.29
C PRO A 258 5.72 -5.42 13.97
N ALA A 259 5.90 -5.39 15.30
CA ALA A 259 5.96 -6.53 16.21
C ALA A 259 5.50 -6.06 17.60
N PHE A 260 5.07 -6.98 18.47
CA PHE A 260 4.74 -6.68 19.86
C PHE A 260 6.01 -6.39 20.67
N HIS A 261 6.01 -5.29 21.43
CA HIS A 261 7.12 -4.89 22.29
C HIS A 261 6.62 -4.35 23.62
N LEU A 262 7.31 -4.69 24.70
CA LEU A 262 7.09 -4.16 26.05
C LEU A 262 8.30 -3.32 26.51
N PRO A 263 8.09 -2.21 27.23
CA PRO A 263 9.16 -1.55 27.95
C PRO A 263 9.80 -2.48 29.00
N ALA A 264 11.11 -2.34 29.22
CA ALA A 264 11.83 -3.17 30.19
C ALA A 264 11.17 -3.13 31.59
N GLY A 265 11.03 -4.28 32.25
CA GLY A 265 10.39 -4.37 33.56
C GLY A 265 8.85 -4.26 33.55
N ILE A 266 8.20 -4.12 32.39
CA ILE A 266 6.75 -4.32 32.25
C ILE A 266 6.50 -5.77 31.85
N THR A 267 5.72 -6.50 32.64
CA THR A 267 5.30 -7.89 32.36
C THR A 267 3.93 -7.89 31.71
N ASP A 268 3.68 -8.80 30.76
CA ASP A 268 2.35 -9.03 30.19
C ASP A 268 1.48 -9.85 31.17
N PRO A 269 0.37 -9.29 31.71
CA PRO A 269 -0.52 -10.03 32.59
C PRO A 269 -1.51 -10.91 31.82
N PHE A 270 -1.68 -10.74 30.51
CA PHE A 270 -2.70 -11.42 29.71
C PHE A 270 -2.16 -12.58 28.88
N ALA A 271 -0.84 -12.68 28.70
CA ALA A 271 -0.19 -13.82 28.09
C ALA A 271 -0.15 -15.03 29.04
N GLU A 272 -0.55 -16.20 28.56
CA GLU A 272 -0.49 -17.46 29.31
C GLU A 272 0.89 -18.12 29.20
N GLU A 273 1.57 -17.97 28.06
CA GLU A 273 2.99 -18.31 27.86
C GLU A 273 3.69 -17.24 27.01
N GLU A 274 4.99 -17.02 27.23
CA GLU A 274 5.81 -16.19 26.32
C GLU A 274 6.33 -17.04 25.15
N GLU A 275 5.96 -16.65 23.92
CA GLU A 275 6.54 -17.23 22.71
C GLU A 275 8.06 -17.01 22.68
N ARG A 276 8.82 -18.11 22.56
CA ARG A 276 10.27 -18.05 22.41
C ARG A 276 10.62 -17.48 21.03
N PRO A 277 11.62 -16.58 20.91
CA PRO A 277 12.09 -16.11 19.61
C PRO A 277 12.45 -17.27 18.68
N HIS A 278 11.98 -17.22 17.44
CA HIS A 278 12.32 -18.22 16.42
C HIS A 278 13.84 -18.30 16.22
N ALA A 279 14.35 -19.53 16.14
CA ALA A 279 15.77 -19.81 15.92
C ALA A 279 15.94 -20.74 14.71
N GLY A 280 16.86 -20.40 13.82
CA GLY A 280 17.11 -21.13 12.58
C GLY A 280 16.43 -20.49 11.35
N PRO A 281 16.36 -21.23 10.22
CA PRO A 281 15.82 -20.71 8.96
C PRO A 281 14.33 -20.36 9.07
N ILE A 282 13.90 -19.34 8.32
CA ILE A 282 12.48 -18.97 8.20
C ILE A 282 11.86 -19.83 7.11
N LEU A 283 10.81 -20.58 7.45
CA LEU A 283 10.14 -21.52 6.57
C LEU A 283 8.68 -21.11 6.35
N ILE A 284 8.27 -20.99 5.10
CA ILE A 284 6.87 -20.92 4.68
C ILE A 284 6.59 -22.26 4.01
N ARG A 285 6.05 -23.23 4.77
CA ARG A 285 6.00 -24.66 4.36
C ARG A 285 7.38 -25.18 3.92
N ASP A 286 7.50 -25.67 2.69
CA ASP A 286 8.75 -26.19 2.13
C ASP A 286 9.69 -25.09 1.59
N TYR A 287 9.26 -23.84 1.57
CA TYR A 287 10.03 -22.70 1.06
C TYR A 287 10.83 -22.04 2.17
N GLU A 288 12.16 -22.11 2.05
CA GLU A 288 13.10 -21.45 2.95
C GLU A 288 13.35 -20.02 2.48
N VAL A 289 12.91 -19.02 3.27
CA VAL A 289 13.07 -17.61 2.93
C VAL A 289 14.53 -17.20 3.05
N THR A 290 15.14 -16.86 1.93
CA THR A 290 16.55 -16.43 1.84
C THR A 290 16.69 -14.90 1.81
N GLY A 291 15.62 -14.15 1.57
CA GLY A 291 15.62 -12.69 1.67
C GLY A 291 14.24 -12.06 1.50
N ALA A 292 14.03 -10.90 2.13
CA ALA A 292 12.85 -10.07 1.91
C ALA A 292 13.11 -9.08 0.76
N VAL A 293 12.28 -9.13 -0.29
CA VAL A 293 12.35 -8.23 -1.46
C VAL A 293 11.53 -6.96 -1.21
N ARG A 294 10.36 -7.08 -0.60
CA ARG A 294 9.48 -5.97 -0.21
C ARG A 294 8.69 -6.35 1.03
N LEU A 295 8.45 -5.41 1.94
CA LEU A 295 7.56 -5.59 3.09
C LEU A 295 6.55 -4.43 3.10
N GLY A 296 5.30 -4.71 2.72
CA GLY A 296 4.22 -3.73 2.68
C GLY A 296 3.13 -4.01 3.71
N ASN A 297 2.02 -3.25 3.62
CA ASN A 297 0.85 -3.51 4.45
C ASN A 297 0.12 -4.79 4.03
N ALA A 298 -0.15 -4.90 2.73
CA ALA A 298 -0.83 -6.03 2.09
C ALA A 298 -0.15 -7.39 2.36
N GLY A 299 1.15 -7.38 2.64
CA GLY A 299 1.99 -8.56 2.80
C GLY A 299 3.44 -8.26 2.45
N GLY A 300 4.28 -9.29 2.48
CA GLY A 300 5.64 -9.27 1.98
C GLY A 300 5.80 -9.93 0.62
N ALA A 301 6.98 -9.73 0.04
CA ALA A 301 7.48 -10.45 -1.11
C ALA A 301 8.88 -10.96 -0.77
N TYR A 302 9.15 -12.22 -1.05
CA TYR A 302 10.33 -12.95 -0.57
C TYR A 302 11.03 -13.68 -1.70
N LEU A 303 12.36 -13.72 -1.61
CA LEU A 303 13.17 -14.72 -2.31
C LEU A 303 13.24 -15.94 -1.41
N ALA A 304 13.00 -17.13 -1.95
CA ALA A 304 13.06 -18.38 -1.21
C ALA A 304 13.70 -19.51 -2.02
N ARG A 305 14.19 -20.53 -1.32
CA ARG A 305 14.60 -21.82 -1.89
C ARG A 305 13.51 -22.85 -1.62
N ASP A 306 12.95 -23.44 -2.66
CA ASP A 306 12.10 -24.63 -2.52
C ASP A 306 12.97 -25.81 -2.08
N ARG A 307 12.74 -26.32 -0.87
CA ARG A 307 13.56 -27.42 -0.31
C ARG A 307 13.29 -28.77 -0.97
N ARG A 308 12.20 -28.90 -1.76
CA ARG A 308 11.89 -30.12 -2.52
C ARG A 308 12.70 -30.25 -3.81
N THR A 309 12.95 -29.13 -4.48
CA THR A 309 13.56 -29.07 -5.82
C THR A 309 14.93 -28.38 -5.86
N GLY A 310 15.29 -27.65 -4.80
CA GLY A 310 16.46 -26.77 -4.77
C GLY A 310 16.27 -25.46 -5.55
N ARG A 311 15.13 -25.26 -6.23
CA ARG A 311 14.86 -24.09 -7.10
C ARG A 311 14.74 -22.81 -6.28
N THR A 312 15.35 -21.73 -6.77
CA THR A 312 15.06 -20.36 -6.30
C THR A 312 13.70 -19.91 -6.84
N VAL A 313 12.81 -19.50 -5.94
CA VAL A 313 11.43 -19.10 -6.21
C VAL A 313 11.14 -17.73 -5.62
N PHE A 314 10.08 -17.09 -6.12
CA PHE A 314 9.55 -15.84 -5.59
C PHE A 314 8.24 -16.12 -4.87
N VAL A 315 8.09 -15.63 -3.64
CA VAL A 315 6.90 -15.86 -2.81
C VAL A 315 6.26 -14.52 -2.46
N LYS A 316 5.03 -14.30 -2.90
CA LYS A 316 4.17 -13.19 -2.45
C LYS A 316 3.30 -13.65 -1.28
N GLU A 317 3.17 -12.84 -0.24
CA GLU A 317 2.22 -12.98 0.87
C GLU A 317 1.07 -11.98 0.67
N ALA A 318 -0.15 -12.40 0.97
CA ALA A 318 -1.32 -11.55 1.13
C ALA A 318 -1.96 -11.80 2.51
N ARG A 319 -1.97 -10.76 3.34
CA ARG A 319 -2.59 -10.79 4.68
C ARG A 319 -4.10 -10.68 4.57
N ALA A 320 -4.81 -11.52 5.32
CA ALA A 320 -6.27 -11.50 5.33
C ALA A 320 -6.85 -10.13 5.67
N HIS A 321 -7.90 -9.77 4.93
CA HIS A 321 -8.75 -8.58 5.13
C HIS A 321 -8.03 -7.22 5.06
N ASN A 322 -6.76 -7.21 4.64
CA ASN A 322 -5.88 -6.06 4.73
C ASN A 322 -5.27 -5.71 3.37
N GLY A 323 -4.54 -4.59 3.30
CA GLY A 323 -3.96 -4.09 2.06
C GLY A 323 -5.03 -3.76 1.02
N LEU A 324 -6.08 -3.08 1.48
CA LEU A 324 -7.23 -2.67 0.67
C LEU A 324 -6.78 -1.73 -0.46
N VAL A 325 -7.58 -1.66 -1.52
CA VAL A 325 -7.61 -0.54 -2.47
C VAL A 325 -8.96 0.18 -2.35
N PHE A 326 -9.14 1.35 -2.98
CA PHE A 326 -10.28 2.22 -2.69
C PHE A 326 -11.67 1.64 -3.05
N ASP A 327 -11.74 0.67 -3.97
CA ASP A 327 -12.97 -0.08 -4.23
C ASP A 327 -13.38 -1.02 -3.07
N GLY A 328 -12.44 -1.37 -2.17
CA GLY A 328 -12.64 -2.28 -1.04
C GLY A 328 -12.02 -3.68 -1.22
N THR A 329 -11.38 -3.97 -2.35
CA THR A 329 -10.72 -5.26 -2.61
C THR A 329 -9.48 -5.43 -1.75
N ASP A 330 -9.38 -6.54 -1.02
CA ASP A 330 -8.24 -6.87 -0.14
C ASP A 330 -7.08 -7.58 -0.87
N ALA A 331 -5.98 -7.78 -0.14
CA ALA A 331 -4.78 -8.41 -0.68
C ALA A 331 -5.02 -9.87 -1.10
N GLN A 332 -5.82 -10.65 -0.36
CA GLN A 332 -6.09 -12.05 -0.69
C GLN A 332 -6.91 -12.16 -1.99
N ALA A 333 -7.94 -11.33 -2.16
CA ALA A 333 -8.73 -11.28 -3.38
C ALA A 333 -7.88 -10.96 -4.62
N ARG A 334 -6.94 -10.00 -4.51
CA ARG A 334 -5.98 -9.69 -5.59
C ARG A 334 -4.97 -10.80 -5.83
N LEU A 335 -4.41 -11.42 -4.79
CA LEU A 335 -3.44 -12.52 -4.95
C LEU A 335 -4.07 -13.77 -5.59
N ARG A 336 -5.29 -14.12 -5.18
CA ARG A 336 -6.11 -15.18 -5.80
C ARG A 336 -6.48 -14.85 -7.24
N HIS A 337 -6.64 -13.57 -7.58
CA HIS A 337 -6.87 -13.12 -8.95
C HIS A 337 -5.60 -13.28 -9.80
N GLU A 338 -4.46 -12.77 -9.32
CA GLU A 338 -3.17 -12.92 -9.98
C GLU A 338 -2.83 -14.39 -10.24
N TYR A 339 -2.99 -15.27 -9.26
CA TYR A 339 -2.76 -16.71 -9.43
C TYR A 339 -3.65 -17.33 -10.53
N ARG A 340 -4.93 -16.95 -10.58
CA ARG A 340 -5.86 -17.42 -11.63
C ARG A 340 -5.43 -16.94 -13.02
N VAL A 341 -5.02 -15.66 -13.14
CA VAL A 341 -4.54 -15.08 -14.40
C VAL A 341 -3.24 -15.74 -14.84
N LEU A 342 -2.23 -15.83 -13.96
CA LEU A 342 -0.96 -16.49 -14.26
C LEU A 342 -1.15 -17.95 -14.65
N ARG A 343 -2.06 -18.70 -14.02
CA ARG A 343 -2.32 -20.11 -14.40
C ARG A 343 -2.96 -20.24 -15.77
N ALA A 344 -3.94 -19.39 -16.10
CA ALA A 344 -4.54 -19.37 -17.43
C ALA A 344 -3.51 -18.98 -18.50
N LEU A 345 -2.71 -17.95 -18.24
CA LEU A 345 -1.63 -17.51 -19.12
C LEU A 345 -0.54 -18.56 -19.30
N HIS A 346 -0.12 -19.25 -18.23
CA HIS A 346 0.88 -20.30 -18.34
C HIS A 346 0.37 -21.48 -19.19
N ALA A 347 -0.91 -21.84 -19.08
CA ALA A 347 -1.52 -22.89 -19.90
C ALA A 347 -1.69 -22.49 -21.38
N ALA A 348 -2.03 -21.23 -21.67
CA ALA A 348 -2.29 -20.74 -23.03
C ALA A 348 -1.04 -20.24 -23.76
N ALA A 349 -0.10 -19.63 -23.04
CA ALA A 349 1.10 -19.00 -23.57
C ALA A 349 2.25 -19.03 -22.53
N PRO A 350 2.93 -20.18 -22.36
CA PRO A 350 4.05 -20.33 -21.43
C PRO A 350 5.09 -19.21 -21.52
N GLY A 351 5.54 -18.70 -20.37
CA GLY A 351 6.57 -17.67 -20.29
C GLY A 351 6.16 -16.27 -20.78
N VAL A 352 4.86 -15.95 -20.88
CA VAL A 352 4.39 -14.55 -20.98
C VAL A 352 4.54 -13.83 -19.63
N GLY A 353 3.99 -14.42 -18.57
CA GLY A 353 4.23 -14.00 -17.18
C GLY A 353 5.09 -15.00 -16.41
N PRO A 354 5.37 -14.74 -15.13
CA PRO A 354 5.98 -15.71 -14.22
C PRO A 354 5.18 -17.01 -14.14
N GLU A 355 5.84 -18.15 -14.31
CA GLU A 355 5.29 -19.48 -14.04
C GLU A 355 4.72 -19.55 -12.61
N PRO A 356 3.41 -19.84 -12.43
CA PRO A 356 2.80 -20.02 -11.12
C PRO A 356 3.02 -21.45 -10.63
N LEU A 357 3.77 -21.60 -9.53
CA LEU A 357 4.18 -22.90 -8.99
C LEU A 357 3.17 -23.43 -7.97
N GLU A 358 2.79 -22.61 -6.99
CA GLU A 358 1.88 -23.02 -5.91
C GLU A 358 1.08 -21.82 -5.40
N HIS A 359 -0.15 -22.06 -4.95
CA HIS A 359 -0.93 -21.10 -4.17
C HIS A 359 -1.55 -21.82 -2.98
N PHE A 360 -1.40 -21.25 -1.79
CA PHE A 360 -1.91 -21.85 -0.56
C PHE A 360 -2.18 -20.82 0.52
N THR A 361 -3.03 -21.18 1.48
CA THR A 361 -3.17 -20.45 2.75
C THR A 361 -2.34 -21.16 3.83
N GLU A 362 -1.58 -20.39 4.60
CA GLU A 362 -0.85 -20.86 5.78
C GLU A 362 -1.13 -19.89 6.93
N TRP A 363 -1.45 -20.41 8.11
CA TRP A 363 -2.12 -19.67 9.18
C TRP A 363 -3.38 -18.91 8.67
N GLU A 364 -3.30 -17.59 8.51
CA GLU A 364 -4.38 -16.71 8.04
C GLU A 364 -3.98 -15.91 6.79
N HIS A 365 -2.91 -16.28 6.10
CA HIS A 365 -2.35 -15.51 4.97
C HIS A 365 -2.27 -16.39 3.74
N ASP A 366 -2.59 -15.81 2.58
CA ASP A 366 -2.41 -16.49 1.30
C ASP A 366 -1.01 -16.24 0.76
N PHE A 367 -0.45 -17.26 0.13
CA PHE A 367 0.85 -17.23 -0.48
C PHE A 367 0.74 -17.66 -1.94
N LEU A 368 1.43 -16.93 -2.81
CA LEU A 368 1.59 -17.24 -4.23
C LEU A 368 3.08 -17.43 -4.50
N VAL A 369 3.44 -18.63 -4.91
CA VAL A 369 4.80 -18.99 -5.30
C VAL A 369 4.87 -18.99 -6.82
N THR A 370 5.81 -18.22 -7.37
CA THR A 370 6.13 -18.20 -8.80
C THR A 370 7.58 -18.56 -9.04
N GLU A 371 7.96 -18.77 -10.29
CA GLU A 371 9.37 -18.70 -10.67
C GLU A 371 10.00 -17.37 -10.19
N TYR A 372 11.28 -17.42 -9.84
CA TYR A 372 12.07 -16.21 -9.65
C TYR A 372 12.55 -15.70 -11.02
N VAL A 373 12.06 -14.53 -11.43
CA VAL A 373 12.50 -13.87 -12.66
C VAL A 373 13.77 -13.08 -12.38
N ALA A 374 14.92 -13.59 -12.85
CA ALA A 374 16.20 -12.92 -12.69
C ALA A 374 16.28 -11.64 -13.54
N GLY A 375 16.58 -10.51 -12.89
CA GLY A 375 16.69 -9.20 -13.53
C GLY A 375 16.67 -8.07 -12.51
N GLN A 376 16.68 -6.83 -13.02
CA GLN A 376 16.54 -5.60 -12.24
C GLN A 376 15.27 -4.85 -12.66
N PRO A 377 14.56 -4.16 -11.75
CA PRO A 377 13.45 -3.29 -12.13
C PRO A 377 13.88 -2.22 -13.13
N LEU A 378 13.01 -1.93 -14.11
CA LEU A 378 13.29 -0.96 -15.16
C LEU A 378 13.55 0.44 -14.60
N VAL A 379 12.87 0.82 -13.51
CA VAL A 379 13.17 2.05 -12.76
C VAL A 379 14.62 2.10 -12.27
N ALA A 380 15.15 0.98 -11.75
CA ALA A 380 16.52 0.91 -11.25
C ALA A 380 17.55 0.93 -12.39
N TRP A 381 17.23 0.31 -13.54
CA TRP A 381 18.03 0.43 -14.75
C TRP A 381 18.08 1.88 -15.24
N LEU A 382 16.92 2.54 -15.37
CA LEU A 382 16.77 3.92 -15.83
C LEU A 382 17.59 4.90 -14.98
N SER A 383 17.50 4.82 -13.66
CA SER A 383 18.26 5.68 -12.74
C SER A 383 19.78 5.53 -12.84
N ARG A 384 20.31 4.43 -13.39
CA ARG A 384 21.75 4.21 -13.58
C ARG A 384 22.23 4.43 -15.01
N SER A 385 21.35 4.28 -15.99
CA SER A 385 21.67 4.36 -17.42
C SER A 385 21.34 5.71 -18.05
N SER A 386 20.40 6.49 -17.50
CA SER A 386 19.96 7.74 -18.13
C SER A 386 21.09 8.77 -18.26
N PRO A 387 21.32 9.36 -19.46
CA PRO A 387 22.31 10.40 -19.66
C PRO A 387 21.94 11.73 -19.02
N LEU A 388 20.70 11.90 -18.52
CA LEU A 388 20.31 13.08 -17.73
C LEU A 388 20.87 13.04 -16.30
N ALA A 389 21.17 11.85 -15.78
CA ALA A 389 21.77 11.67 -14.46
C ALA A 389 23.32 11.74 -14.48
N ARG A 390 23.92 12.05 -15.64
CA ARG A 390 25.37 11.95 -15.88
C ARG A 390 25.98 13.25 -16.38
N ALA A 391 26.88 13.82 -15.59
CA ALA A 391 27.67 15.00 -15.98
C ALA A 391 28.77 14.66 -17.02
N ASP A 392 29.21 13.41 -17.11
CA ASP A 392 30.26 12.92 -18.01
C ASP A 392 29.72 12.37 -19.35
N ARG A 393 28.49 12.72 -19.72
CA ARG A 393 27.82 12.21 -20.92
C ARG A 393 28.53 12.64 -22.21
N THR A 394 28.68 11.69 -23.13
CA THR A 394 29.17 11.92 -24.50
C THR A 394 28.09 11.63 -25.53
N ALA A 395 28.17 12.21 -26.72
CA ALA A 395 27.22 11.93 -27.82
C ALA A 395 27.10 10.43 -28.12
N GLY A 396 28.21 9.69 -28.10
CA GLY A 396 28.21 8.23 -28.27
C GLY A 396 27.47 7.49 -27.15
N SER A 397 27.63 7.92 -25.88
CA SER A 397 26.90 7.32 -24.75
C SER A 397 25.39 7.60 -24.81
N VAL A 398 24.99 8.78 -25.29
CA VAL A 398 23.59 9.17 -25.48
C VAL A 398 22.95 8.35 -26.61
N ALA A 399 23.64 8.20 -27.74
CA ALA A 399 23.19 7.34 -28.84
C ALA A 399 23.03 5.87 -28.39
N ALA A 400 24.02 5.31 -27.72
CA ALA A 400 23.97 3.95 -27.19
C ALA A 400 22.81 3.75 -26.18
N TYR A 401 22.54 4.74 -25.33
CA TYR A 401 21.39 4.73 -24.43
C TYR A 401 20.05 4.67 -25.18
N TYR A 402 19.87 5.45 -26.25
CA TYR A 402 18.61 5.42 -27.00
C TYR A 402 18.41 4.16 -27.84
N GLU A 403 19.48 3.56 -28.39
CA GLU A 403 19.35 2.24 -29.03
C GLU A 403 18.93 1.17 -28.02
N GLU A 404 19.50 1.21 -26.81
CA GLU A 404 19.10 0.32 -25.72
C GLU A 404 17.64 0.57 -25.28
N CYS A 405 17.19 1.83 -25.21
CA CYS A 405 15.79 2.19 -24.98
C CYS A 405 14.85 1.61 -26.04
N ARG A 406 15.19 1.72 -27.33
CA ARG A 406 14.41 1.10 -28.42
C ARG A 406 14.37 -0.42 -28.29
N ARG A 407 15.50 -1.05 -27.96
CA ARG A 407 15.60 -2.51 -27.79
C ARG A 407 14.74 -3.01 -26.63
N LEU A 408 14.69 -2.27 -25.52
CA LEU A 408 13.82 -2.55 -24.37
C LEU A 408 12.33 -2.34 -24.71
N LEU A 409 11.98 -1.27 -25.44
CA LEU A 409 10.61 -1.02 -25.91
C LEU A 409 10.13 -2.11 -26.89
N ALA A 410 10.95 -2.51 -27.86
CA ALA A 410 10.60 -3.58 -28.80
C ALA A 410 10.40 -4.94 -28.09
N GLY A 411 11.22 -5.23 -27.07
CA GLY A 411 11.02 -6.40 -26.21
C GLY A 411 9.71 -6.33 -25.40
N LEU A 412 9.34 -5.14 -24.94
CA LEU A 412 8.10 -4.89 -24.19
C LEU A 412 6.87 -5.05 -25.09
N ASP A 413 6.93 -4.52 -26.32
CA ASP A 413 5.90 -4.71 -27.33
C ASP A 413 5.70 -6.20 -27.64
N GLY A 414 6.78 -6.95 -27.89
CA GLY A 414 6.71 -8.39 -28.11
C GLY A 414 6.14 -9.17 -26.91
N ALA A 415 6.39 -8.73 -25.68
CA ALA A 415 5.79 -9.32 -24.47
C ALA A 415 4.28 -9.04 -24.37
N LEU A 416 3.86 -7.78 -24.62
CA LEU A 416 2.47 -7.37 -24.60
C LEU A 416 1.67 -8.02 -25.73
N GLU A 417 2.20 -8.08 -26.96
CA GLU A 417 1.51 -8.76 -28.06
C GLU A 417 1.24 -10.24 -27.75
N ARG A 418 2.16 -10.94 -27.09
CA ARG A 418 1.94 -12.33 -26.65
C ARG A 418 0.84 -12.43 -25.58
N LEU A 419 0.77 -11.46 -24.68
CA LEU A 419 -0.29 -11.34 -23.67
C LEU A 419 -1.67 -11.07 -24.33
N HIS A 420 -1.71 -10.15 -25.29
CA HIS A 420 -2.91 -9.76 -26.04
C HIS A 420 -3.43 -10.92 -26.88
N ARG A 421 -2.55 -11.66 -27.58
CA ARG A 421 -2.91 -12.89 -28.31
C ARG A 421 -3.46 -13.99 -27.38
N ALA A 422 -3.05 -14.03 -26.11
CA ALA A 422 -3.59 -14.95 -25.11
C ALA A 422 -4.95 -14.50 -24.53
N GLY A 423 -5.52 -13.37 -24.98
CA GLY A 423 -6.83 -12.87 -24.55
C GLY A 423 -6.80 -12.00 -23.30
N TYR A 424 -5.64 -11.49 -22.88
CA TYR A 424 -5.45 -10.65 -21.69
C TYR A 424 -4.81 -9.31 -22.03
N ARG A 425 -5.01 -8.32 -21.16
CA ARG A 425 -4.24 -7.06 -21.08
C ARG A 425 -3.51 -6.98 -19.75
N PHE A 426 -2.44 -6.18 -19.69
CA PHE A 426 -1.62 -6.05 -18.50
C PHE A 426 -2.21 -5.07 -17.47
N GLY A 427 -2.74 -3.93 -17.93
CA GLY A 427 -3.58 -3.01 -17.14
C GLY A 427 -2.85 -2.01 -16.24
N ASP A 428 -1.66 -2.35 -15.71
CA ASP A 428 -0.82 -1.50 -14.85
C ASP A 428 0.66 -1.57 -15.28
N LEU A 429 0.96 -1.15 -16.52
CA LEU A 429 2.32 -1.12 -17.04
C LEU A 429 3.09 0.07 -16.47
N SER A 430 4.07 -0.21 -15.60
CA SER A 430 4.93 0.81 -14.98
C SER A 430 6.40 0.37 -14.94
N LEU A 431 7.32 1.29 -14.66
CA LEU A 431 8.75 1.00 -14.51
C LEU A 431 9.08 0.03 -13.35
N GLY A 432 8.14 -0.19 -12.42
CA GLY A 432 8.26 -1.17 -11.35
C GLY A 432 7.88 -2.60 -11.77
N ASN A 433 7.01 -2.72 -12.78
CA ASN A 433 6.39 -3.98 -13.21
C ASN A 433 7.10 -4.60 -14.45
N VAL A 434 8.18 -3.96 -14.92
CA VAL A 434 9.07 -4.47 -15.96
C VAL A 434 10.44 -4.76 -15.36
N LEU A 435 10.98 -5.97 -15.57
CA LEU A 435 12.36 -6.32 -15.25
C LEU A 435 13.22 -6.34 -16.51
N VAL A 436 14.40 -5.73 -16.46
CA VAL A 436 15.48 -5.92 -17.43
C VAL A 436 16.30 -7.14 -17.00
N THR A 437 16.35 -8.17 -17.83
CA THR A 437 17.07 -9.42 -17.58
C THR A 437 18.59 -9.24 -17.76
N PRO A 438 19.42 -10.16 -17.22
CA PRO A 438 20.86 -10.13 -17.47
C PRO A 438 21.26 -10.26 -18.95
N THR A 439 20.38 -10.82 -19.79
CA THR A 439 20.56 -10.90 -21.26
C THR A 439 20.11 -9.64 -22.00
N GLY A 440 19.71 -8.59 -21.27
CA GLY A 440 19.16 -7.34 -21.80
C GLY A 440 17.68 -7.44 -22.22
N GLY A 441 17.09 -8.63 -22.30
CA GLY A 441 15.64 -8.78 -22.57
C GLY A 441 14.77 -8.15 -21.48
N VAL A 442 13.47 -8.04 -21.73
CA VAL A 442 12.50 -7.61 -20.70
C VAL A 442 11.57 -8.74 -20.29
N ARG A 443 11.09 -8.68 -19.04
CA ARG A 443 10.08 -9.58 -18.48
C ARG A 443 9.05 -8.78 -17.70
N LEU A 444 7.77 -9.06 -17.94
CA LEU A 444 6.67 -8.52 -17.14
C LEU A 444 6.57 -9.28 -15.81
N VAL A 445 6.29 -8.55 -14.72
CA VAL A 445 6.03 -9.08 -13.38
C VAL A 445 4.90 -8.30 -12.72
N ASP A 446 4.28 -8.87 -11.69
CA ASP A 446 3.14 -8.30 -10.97
C ASP A 446 1.86 -8.21 -11.83
N PHE A 447 1.13 -9.32 -11.91
CA PHE A 447 -0.08 -9.47 -12.74
C PHE A 447 -1.37 -9.16 -11.94
N GLU A 448 -1.29 -8.41 -10.83
CA GLU A 448 -2.46 -8.13 -9.98
C GLU A 448 -3.55 -7.29 -10.69
N ALA A 449 -3.19 -6.48 -11.69
CA ALA A 449 -4.12 -5.69 -12.50
C ALA A 449 -4.49 -6.32 -13.86
N ALA A 450 -3.85 -7.43 -14.23
CA ALA A 450 -4.03 -8.07 -15.52
C ALA A 450 -5.43 -8.67 -15.65
N SER A 451 -6.10 -8.45 -16.78
CA SER A 451 -7.52 -8.79 -16.96
C SER A 451 -7.79 -9.38 -18.34
N ALA A 452 -8.82 -10.23 -18.45
CA ALA A 452 -9.26 -10.73 -19.74
C ALA A 452 -9.84 -9.58 -20.59
N LEU A 453 -9.59 -9.59 -21.90
CA LEU A 453 -10.08 -8.57 -22.83
C LEU A 453 -11.61 -8.53 -22.94
N SER A 454 -12.28 -9.65 -22.64
CA SER A 454 -13.74 -9.79 -22.60
C SER A 454 -14.42 -9.20 -21.35
N GLY A 455 -13.64 -8.85 -20.31
CA GLY A 455 -14.16 -8.23 -19.09
C GLY A 455 -13.97 -6.71 -19.06
N PRO A 456 -14.35 -6.03 -17.96
CA PRO A 456 -13.90 -4.68 -17.68
C PRO A 456 -12.38 -4.66 -17.34
N PRO A 457 -11.68 -3.54 -17.58
CA PRO A 457 -10.31 -3.37 -17.11
C PRO A 457 -10.26 -3.21 -15.58
N SER A 458 -9.12 -3.56 -14.97
CA SER A 458 -8.89 -3.27 -13.54
C SER A 458 -8.92 -1.76 -13.29
N PRO A 459 -9.53 -1.28 -12.18
CA PRO A 459 -9.47 0.14 -11.80
C PRO A 459 -8.08 0.54 -11.29
N MET A 460 -7.21 -0.42 -10.98
CA MET A 460 -5.85 -0.20 -10.51
C MET A 460 -4.99 0.46 -11.59
N GLY A 461 -3.92 1.13 -11.16
CA GLY A 461 -2.96 1.76 -12.06
C GLY A 461 -1.95 2.61 -11.31
N THR A 462 -0.78 2.80 -11.92
CA THR A 462 0.27 3.69 -11.44
C THR A 462 0.05 5.11 -12.00
N PRO A 463 0.08 6.18 -11.17
CA PRO A 463 -0.01 7.58 -11.64
C PRO A 463 1.04 7.91 -12.70
N GLY A 464 0.71 8.73 -13.70
CA GLY A 464 1.60 9.02 -14.85
C GLY A 464 1.86 7.84 -15.81
N PHE A 465 1.31 6.65 -15.53
CA PHE A 465 1.37 5.46 -16.39
C PHE A 465 -0.03 4.91 -16.73
N THR A 466 -1.09 5.56 -16.23
CA THR A 466 -2.49 5.16 -16.44
C THR A 466 -3.20 6.27 -17.22
N PRO A 467 -4.00 5.95 -18.27
CA PRO A 467 -4.68 6.97 -19.06
C PRO A 467 -5.67 7.78 -18.21
N PRO A 468 -5.72 9.13 -18.35
CA PRO A 468 -6.60 9.98 -17.55
C PRO A 468 -8.09 9.70 -17.85
N PRO A 469 -9.01 9.97 -16.91
CA PRO A 469 -10.44 9.62 -17.07
C PRO A 469 -11.14 10.23 -18.29
N GLY A 470 -10.64 11.35 -18.82
CA GLY A 470 -11.13 11.94 -20.07
C GLY A 470 -10.82 11.07 -21.29
N LEU A 471 -9.60 10.55 -21.37
CA LEU A 471 -9.14 9.68 -22.45
C LEU A 471 -9.87 8.32 -22.41
N VAL A 472 -10.01 7.73 -21.21
CA VAL A 472 -10.73 6.45 -21.01
C VAL A 472 -12.21 6.53 -21.40
N ARG A 473 -12.84 7.71 -21.32
CA ARG A 473 -14.23 7.90 -21.80
C ARG A 473 -14.33 8.14 -23.30
N GLY A 474 -13.26 8.59 -23.94
CA GLY A 474 -13.23 8.93 -25.37
C GLY A 474 -12.77 7.79 -26.28
N ASP A 475 -12.03 6.81 -25.75
CA ASP A 475 -11.45 5.70 -26.52
C ASP A 475 -11.95 4.34 -25.98
N PRO A 476 -12.73 3.56 -26.76
CA PRO A 476 -13.24 2.25 -26.37
C PRO A 476 -12.22 1.11 -26.54
N ASP A 477 -10.97 1.38 -26.96
CA ASP A 477 -9.94 0.35 -27.16
C ASP A 477 -9.69 -0.45 -25.87
N PRO A 478 -9.93 -1.78 -25.86
CA PRO A 478 -9.67 -2.61 -24.69
C PRO A 478 -8.19 -2.65 -24.29
N LEU A 479 -7.27 -2.24 -25.17
CA LEU A 479 -5.82 -2.17 -24.98
C LEU A 479 -5.29 -0.77 -24.63
N LEU A 480 -6.14 0.25 -24.52
CA LEU A 480 -5.76 1.65 -24.28
C LEU A 480 -4.77 1.81 -23.12
N ARG A 481 -5.01 1.10 -22.00
CA ARG A 481 -4.14 1.14 -20.80
C ARG A 481 -2.72 0.65 -21.08
N ASP A 482 -2.59 -0.43 -21.84
CA ASP A 482 -1.27 -0.99 -22.17
C ASP A 482 -0.55 -0.09 -23.17
N ARG A 483 -1.26 0.44 -24.18
CA ARG A 483 -0.72 1.40 -25.15
C ARG A 483 -0.21 2.67 -24.46
N TYR A 484 -1.05 3.27 -23.61
CA TYR A 484 -0.70 4.44 -22.80
C TYR A 484 0.50 4.14 -21.89
N GLY A 485 0.51 2.99 -21.20
CA GLY A 485 1.63 2.56 -20.37
C GLY A 485 2.95 2.45 -21.16
N THR A 486 2.95 1.95 -22.40
CA THR A 486 4.19 1.91 -23.21
C THR A 486 4.64 3.30 -23.69
N ALA A 487 3.72 4.22 -23.94
CA ALA A 487 4.05 5.62 -24.21
C ALA A 487 4.63 6.31 -22.98
N ALA A 488 4.06 6.04 -21.79
CA ALA A 488 4.55 6.51 -20.50
C ALA A 488 5.94 5.95 -20.16
N VAL A 489 6.24 4.69 -20.49
CA VAL A 489 7.61 4.13 -20.40
C VAL A 489 8.56 4.81 -21.38
N ALA A 490 8.13 5.06 -22.62
CA ALA A 490 8.94 5.80 -23.60
C ALA A 490 9.21 7.24 -23.15
N LEU A 491 8.23 7.92 -22.56
CA LEU A 491 8.41 9.25 -21.95
C LEU A 491 9.43 9.20 -20.83
N ALA A 492 9.30 8.27 -19.88
CA ALA A 492 10.25 8.11 -18.78
C ALA A 492 11.69 7.85 -19.24
N PHE A 493 11.89 7.15 -20.38
CA PHE A 493 13.20 6.98 -21.01
C PHE A 493 13.79 8.29 -21.54
N LEU A 494 12.96 9.26 -21.95
CA LEU A 494 13.43 10.59 -22.32
C LEU A 494 13.70 11.42 -21.06
N ALA A 495 12.70 11.53 -20.18
CA ALA A 495 12.79 12.12 -18.84
C ALA A 495 11.61 11.63 -17.97
N PRO A 496 11.79 11.44 -16.64
CA PRO A 496 10.70 11.06 -15.73
C PRO A 496 9.74 12.25 -15.48
N PHE A 497 8.99 12.62 -16.52
CA PHE A 497 8.17 13.84 -16.59
C PHE A 497 6.67 13.53 -16.71
N ASN A 498 6.30 12.27 -16.46
CA ASN A 498 4.99 11.69 -16.70
C ASN A 498 3.82 12.46 -16.07
N GLU A 499 3.87 12.72 -14.77
CA GLU A 499 2.81 13.44 -14.04
C GLU A 499 2.68 14.89 -14.56
N THR A 500 3.79 15.59 -14.80
CA THR A 500 3.78 16.94 -15.38
C THR A 500 3.21 16.96 -16.79
N ALA A 501 3.48 15.94 -17.60
CA ALA A 501 2.91 15.80 -18.94
C ALA A 501 1.41 15.45 -18.92
N GLU A 502 0.92 14.74 -17.90
CA GLU A 502 -0.51 14.48 -17.69
C GLU A 502 -1.25 15.75 -17.26
N HIS A 503 -0.69 16.52 -16.30
CA HIS A 503 -1.31 17.74 -15.77
C HIS A 503 -1.20 18.95 -16.70
N ALA A 504 -0.07 19.13 -17.40
CA ALA A 504 0.20 20.29 -18.23
C ALA A 504 1.01 19.91 -19.49
N PRO A 505 0.36 19.30 -20.51
CA PRO A 505 1.01 18.81 -21.73
C PRO A 505 1.87 19.85 -22.47
N ALA A 506 1.53 21.15 -22.37
CA ALA A 506 2.30 22.24 -22.98
C ALA A 506 3.77 22.29 -22.49
N ASN A 507 4.07 21.81 -21.28
CA ASN A 507 5.45 21.71 -20.79
C ASN A 507 6.31 20.72 -21.59
N LEU A 508 5.73 19.88 -22.45
CA LEU A 508 6.49 19.01 -23.36
C LEU A 508 7.27 19.81 -24.40
N GLU A 509 6.87 21.04 -24.75
CA GLU A 509 7.64 21.91 -25.64
C GLU A 509 8.91 22.42 -24.96
N LEU A 510 8.80 22.82 -23.69
CA LEU A 510 9.95 23.20 -22.84
C LEU A 510 10.88 22.00 -22.61
N LEU A 511 10.32 20.83 -22.28
CA LEU A 511 11.10 19.59 -22.16
C LEU A 511 11.84 19.26 -23.46
N ARG A 512 11.20 19.46 -24.62
CA ARG A 512 11.85 19.22 -25.91
C ARG A 512 13.03 20.14 -26.16
N ARG A 513 12.93 21.40 -25.73
CA ARG A 513 14.03 22.38 -25.79
C ARG A 513 15.15 22.01 -24.81
N ASP A 514 14.83 21.63 -23.57
CA ASP A 514 15.84 21.25 -22.57
C ASP A 514 16.56 19.93 -22.91
N LEU A 515 15.92 19.07 -23.69
CA LEU A 515 16.52 17.85 -24.23
C LEU A 515 17.24 18.07 -25.58
N ALA A 516 17.38 19.29 -26.09
CA ALA A 516 18.03 19.55 -27.39
C ALA A 516 19.46 18.97 -27.46
N ASP A 517 20.27 19.18 -26.42
CA ASP A 517 21.63 18.62 -26.31
C ASP A 517 21.67 17.08 -26.26
N ALA A 518 20.60 16.47 -25.73
CA ALA A 518 20.45 15.02 -25.70
C ALA A 518 19.90 14.48 -27.04
N ALA A 519 19.31 15.33 -27.88
CA ALA A 519 18.71 14.98 -29.17
C ALA A 519 17.86 13.69 -29.18
N PRO A 520 16.76 13.59 -28.38
CA PRO A 520 15.83 12.47 -28.42
C PRO A 520 15.43 12.08 -29.85
N PRO A 521 15.57 10.80 -30.24
CA PRO A 521 15.22 10.37 -31.58
C PRO A 521 13.74 10.63 -31.93
N PRO A 522 13.41 11.05 -33.17
CA PRO A 522 12.05 11.46 -33.53
C PRO A 522 10.98 10.37 -33.33
N ASP A 523 11.34 9.10 -33.48
CA ASP A 523 10.47 7.95 -33.21
C ASP A 523 10.16 7.78 -31.72
N LEU A 524 11.17 7.87 -30.86
CA LEU A 524 10.98 7.84 -29.40
C LEU A 524 10.19 9.04 -28.91
N TRP A 525 10.45 10.24 -29.44
CA TRP A 525 9.66 11.44 -29.12
C TRP A 525 8.18 11.26 -29.49
N ARG A 526 7.89 10.85 -30.74
CA ARG A 526 6.50 10.60 -31.18
C ARG A 526 5.79 9.57 -30.31
N ARG A 527 6.49 8.50 -29.91
CA ARG A 527 5.94 7.46 -29.04
C ARG A 527 5.66 7.99 -27.63
N ALA A 528 6.60 8.72 -27.04
CA ALA A 528 6.47 9.32 -25.71
C ALA A 528 5.31 10.33 -25.62
N THR A 529 5.05 11.10 -26.68
CA THR A 529 4.03 12.15 -26.68
C THR A 529 2.69 11.73 -27.31
N ALA A 530 2.52 10.47 -27.71
CA ALA A 530 1.36 10.00 -28.49
C ALA A 530 -0.02 10.27 -27.83
N PHE A 531 -0.07 10.28 -26.49
CA PHE A 531 -1.30 10.55 -25.71
C PHE A 531 -1.30 11.94 -25.03
N HIS A 532 -0.28 12.74 -25.28
CA HIS A 532 -0.11 14.10 -24.74
C HIS A 532 -0.06 15.14 -25.87
N LEU A 533 -0.77 14.87 -26.98
CA LEU A 533 -0.88 15.80 -28.09
C LEU A 533 -1.39 17.16 -27.58
N PRO A 534 -0.89 18.28 -28.13
CA PRO A 534 -1.44 19.60 -27.81
C PRO A 534 -2.94 19.55 -28.07
N GLN A 535 -3.75 19.94 -27.09
CA GLN A 535 -5.12 20.33 -27.43
C GLN A 535 -5.00 21.47 -28.43
N GLU A 536 -5.70 21.38 -29.57
CA GLU A 536 -5.83 22.56 -30.42
C GLU A 536 -6.36 23.68 -29.51
N PRO A 537 -5.66 24.83 -29.40
CA PRO A 537 -6.21 25.94 -28.67
C PRO A 537 -7.52 26.28 -29.35
N ALA A 538 -8.63 26.21 -28.60
CA ALA A 538 -9.91 26.75 -29.06
C ALA A 538 -9.64 28.19 -29.51
N ARG A 539 -9.78 28.44 -30.82
CA ARG A 539 -8.87 29.31 -31.60
C ARG A 539 -8.78 30.79 -31.22
N ASP A 540 -9.53 31.24 -30.21
CA ASP A 540 -9.70 32.65 -29.85
C ASP A 540 -9.45 33.00 -28.37
N ARG A 541 -8.83 32.14 -27.53
CA ARG A 541 -8.61 32.49 -26.09
C ARG A 541 -7.26 32.12 -25.43
N ALA A 542 -6.34 31.44 -26.11
CA ALA A 542 -5.20 30.82 -25.43
C ALA A 542 -3.93 31.70 -25.28
N LEU A 543 -3.70 32.70 -26.13
CA LEU A 543 -2.41 33.42 -26.18
C LEU A 543 -2.16 34.34 -24.97
N ASP A 544 -3.22 34.90 -24.39
CA ASP A 544 -3.17 35.83 -23.25
C ASP A 544 -3.77 35.23 -21.95
N ALA A 545 -3.97 33.91 -21.89
CA ALA A 545 -4.58 33.26 -20.73
C ALA A 545 -3.60 33.24 -19.52
N PRO A 546 -3.98 33.78 -18.35
CA PRO A 546 -3.13 33.74 -17.16
C PRO A 546 -2.94 32.29 -16.70
N GLY A 547 -1.72 31.77 -16.82
CA GLY A 547 -1.36 30.41 -16.43
C GLY A 547 -0.81 29.52 -17.55
N ARG A 548 -0.70 29.98 -18.80
CA ARG A 548 0.09 29.22 -19.80
C ARG A 548 1.57 29.20 -19.41
N PRO A 549 2.29 28.07 -19.56
CA PRO A 549 3.75 28.09 -19.46
C PRO A 549 4.33 28.98 -20.57
N PRO A 550 5.49 29.62 -20.34
CA PRO A 550 6.18 30.35 -21.39
C PRO A 550 6.60 29.37 -22.50
N SER A 551 6.55 29.83 -23.74
CA SER A 551 7.13 29.10 -24.87
C SER A 551 8.66 29.06 -24.77
N PRO A 552 9.33 28.11 -25.45
CA PRO A 552 10.80 28.08 -25.52
C PRO A 552 11.43 29.43 -25.92
N ALA A 553 10.83 30.14 -26.88
CA ALA A 553 11.32 31.45 -27.33
C ALA A 553 11.14 32.56 -26.27
N GLU A 554 10.08 32.51 -25.46
CA GLU A 554 9.89 33.43 -24.33
C GLU A 554 10.91 33.16 -23.21
N VAL A 555 11.25 31.88 -22.94
CA VAL A 555 12.30 31.49 -21.99
C VAL A 555 13.70 31.87 -22.49
N ASP A 556 13.99 31.71 -23.78
CA ASP A 556 15.29 32.10 -24.36
C ASP A 556 15.45 33.64 -24.41
N ALA A 557 14.35 34.39 -24.51
CA ALA A 557 14.35 35.86 -24.48
C ALA A 557 14.48 36.45 -23.06
N ASP A 558 13.88 35.83 -22.05
CA ASP A 558 14.10 36.17 -20.63
C ASP A 558 14.32 34.90 -19.77
N PRO A 559 15.55 34.36 -19.72
CA PRO A 559 15.87 33.16 -18.95
C PRO A 559 15.86 33.40 -17.42
N ARG A 560 15.58 34.63 -16.95
CA ARG A 560 15.35 34.96 -15.53
C ARG A 560 13.89 35.31 -15.25
N GLY A 561 13.03 35.25 -16.27
CA GLY A 561 11.62 35.62 -16.25
C GLY A 561 10.76 34.68 -15.43
N LEU A 562 10.95 34.68 -14.11
CA LEU A 562 9.91 34.23 -13.19
C LEU A 562 8.64 35.02 -13.51
N PRO A 563 7.49 34.38 -13.82
CA PRO A 563 6.24 35.10 -13.97
C PRO A 563 5.91 35.73 -12.62
N HIS A 564 6.11 37.04 -12.53
CA HIS A 564 5.73 37.80 -11.35
C HIS A 564 4.22 37.58 -11.16
N PRO A 565 3.76 37.05 -10.01
CA PRO A 565 2.35 36.73 -9.85
C PRO A 565 1.55 38.03 -10.02
N ALA A 566 0.75 38.09 -11.08
CA ALA A 566 0.11 39.32 -11.51
C ALA A 566 -0.73 39.87 -10.37
N GLY A 567 -0.35 41.05 -9.87
CA GLY A 567 -0.94 41.63 -8.68
C GLY A 567 -2.45 41.82 -8.87
N ARG A 568 -3.25 41.31 -7.92
CA ARG A 568 -4.66 41.69 -7.82
C ARG A 568 -4.75 43.21 -7.75
N GLY A 569 -5.44 43.82 -8.70
CA GLY A 569 -5.48 45.27 -8.84
C GLY A 569 -6.03 45.96 -7.57
N GLY A 570 -5.20 46.79 -6.95
CA GLY A 570 -5.58 47.76 -5.94
C GLY A 570 -5.40 49.17 -6.48
N ARG A 571 -6.46 49.99 -6.46
CA ARG A 571 -6.41 51.39 -6.92
C ARG A 571 -5.76 52.29 -5.86
N GLY A 572 -4.99 53.28 -6.32
CA GLY A 572 -4.51 54.41 -5.52
C GLY A 572 -3.10 54.21 -4.93
N GLY A 573 -2.18 55.18 -5.02
CA GLY A 573 -2.28 56.51 -5.63
C GLY A 573 -0.89 57.10 -5.94
N ALA A 574 -0.86 58.25 -6.61
CA ALA A 574 0.39 58.86 -7.07
C ALA A 574 1.22 59.50 -5.95
N ALA A 575 2.53 59.26 -5.94
CA ALA A 575 3.51 60.16 -5.32
C ALA A 575 4.96 59.91 -5.81
N GLY A 576 5.59 60.95 -6.36
CA GLY A 576 6.99 61.28 -6.07
C GLY A 576 8.13 60.56 -6.80
N ASP A 577 8.53 61.10 -7.96
CA ASP A 577 9.93 60.98 -8.42
C ASP A 577 10.89 61.56 -7.37
N ARG A 578 11.84 60.74 -6.90
CA ARG A 578 13.07 61.23 -6.26
C ARG A 578 14.29 60.38 -6.66
N ARG A 579 14.95 60.82 -7.73
CA ARG A 579 16.40 60.59 -7.91
C ARG A 579 17.17 60.96 -6.63
N ARG A 580 18.07 60.09 -6.15
CA ARG A 580 19.54 60.34 -6.07
C ARG A 580 20.32 59.38 -5.15
N ARG A 581 21.62 59.27 -5.48
CA ARG A 581 22.78 58.88 -4.65
C ARG A 581 22.99 57.39 -4.37
N THR A 582 23.74 56.78 -5.28
CA THR A 582 24.87 55.93 -4.93
C THR A 582 25.76 56.56 -3.85
N ALA A 583 25.99 55.83 -2.77
CA ALA A 583 27.17 55.95 -1.90
C ALA A 583 27.41 54.56 -1.29
N GLY A 584 28.53 53.92 -1.62
CA GLY A 584 28.90 52.65 -1.00
C GLY A 584 29.60 52.87 0.34
N LEU A 585 29.66 51.83 1.18
CA LEU A 585 30.64 51.70 2.26
C LEU A 585 30.65 50.26 2.80
N GLY A 586 31.86 49.71 2.98
CA GLY A 586 32.22 48.89 4.14
C GLY A 586 31.61 47.49 4.29
N ILE A 587 32.43 46.48 3.98
CA ILE A 587 32.41 45.13 4.59
C ILE A 587 32.49 45.26 6.13
N PRO A 588 32.01 44.27 6.93
CA PRO A 588 32.93 43.21 7.35
C PRO A 588 32.32 41.80 7.50
N ALA A 589 33.11 40.78 7.16
CA ALA A 589 33.10 39.48 7.86
C ALA A 589 33.92 39.66 9.16
N PRO A 590 33.67 38.94 10.28
CA PRO A 590 33.73 37.47 10.39
C PRO A 590 32.57 36.89 11.26
N ALA A 591 32.51 35.63 11.71
CA ALA A 591 33.52 34.55 11.83
C ALA A 591 32.88 33.15 11.63
#